data_AF-A0A7J9ZKH2-F1
#
_entry.id   AF-A0A7J9ZKH2-F1
#
_cell.length_a   1.000
_cell.length_b   1.000
_cell.length_c   1.000
_cell.angle_alpha   90.00
_cell.angle_beta   90.00
_cell.angle_gamma   90.00
#
_symmetry.space_group_name_H-M   'P 1'
#
loop_
_entity.id
_entity.type
_entity.pdbx_description
1 polymer ?
#
loop_
_entity_poly.entity_id
_entity_poly.type
_entity_poly.pdbx_seq_one_letter_code
_entity_poly.pdbx_strand_id
1 'polypeptide(L)'
;MTRIAAEIARRALRPDPGRQGGGWGGGGLLVALLAVAFAVLLLLPLVVIQFLTGGMIGRFGAQGEDPWACGDQGASTTAQRDIPPDYMKLYLAASKKYGIPWPVLAGIGKVETNHGRSQLPGVASGENFAGAGGPMQFIADTWNRYGVDGNGDGEKDRYDPEDAIPAAGNYLKASGAPARMERAIFAYNHATWYVDMVLDQAGRYAKAGVKSVLTDSAVCDEDLAGVPEGVVGDLVARALAQRGKPYVWGATGPDAFDCSGLVYDAYRSVGVTLPRTTFGQWPMGPKVPEGKEQPGDLVFFNSGPGTGPDNPGHVGLVVGKNKMIEARCTRCGPVKTTTYENRDPLGFTRPLAHPNVKRQLERRVEAAAD
;
A
#
# COMPACT_ATOMS: atom_id res chain seq x y z
N MET A 1 -23.49 -20.95 41.93
CA MET A 1 -24.56 -19.96 42.18
C MET A 1 -25.78 -20.07 41.25
N THR A 2 -25.70 -20.82 40.15
CA THR A 2 -26.75 -20.86 39.11
C THR A 2 -27.95 -21.79 39.40
N ARG A 3 -27.82 -22.74 40.34
CA ARG A 3 -28.94 -23.63 40.72
C ARG A 3 -29.87 -23.06 41.82
N ILE A 4 -29.35 -22.21 42.71
CA ILE A 4 -30.14 -21.62 43.80
C ILE A 4 -31.09 -20.52 43.28
N ALA A 5 -30.63 -19.71 42.31
CA ALA A 5 -31.46 -18.66 41.70
C ALA A 5 -32.65 -19.24 40.89
N ALA A 6 -32.46 -20.39 40.25
CA ALA A 6 -33.51 -21.07 39.48
C ALA A 6 -34.59 -21.73 40.37
N GLU A 7 -34.25 -22.08 41.61
CA GLU A 7 -35.16 -22.67 42.60
C GLU A 7 -36.06 -21.59 43.24
N ILE A 8 -35.50 -20.39 43.47
CA ILE A 8 -36.22 -19.25 44.05
C ILE A 8 -37.27 -18.69 43.05
N ALA A 9 -36.90 -18.59 41.77
CA ALA A 9 -37.83 -18.11 40.73
C ALA A 9 -39.03 -19.06 40.51
N ARG A 10 -38.83 -20.38 40.65
CA ARG A 10 -39.92 -21.36 40.51
C ARG A 10 -40.89 -21.37 41.69
N ARG A 11 -40.47 -20.94 42.88
CA ARG A 11 -41.35 -20.81 44.05
C ARG A 11 -42.16 -19.51 44.03
N ALA A 12 -41.63 -18.44 43.45
CA ALA A 12 -42.32 -17.15 43.36
C ALA A 12 -43.48 -17.12 42.35
N LEU A 13 -43.53 -18.06 41.40
CA LEU A 13 -44.49 -18.09 40.29
C LEU A 13 -45.57 -19.18 40.40
N ARG A 14 -45.70 -19.86 41.54
CA ARG A 14 -46.81 -20.81 41.75
C ARG A 14 -48.05 -20.07 42.23
N PRO A 15 -49.17 -20.08 41.48
CA PRO A 15 -50.43 -19.55 41.97
C PRO A 15 -51.00 -20.47 43.06
N ASP A 16 -51.42 -19.85 44.17
CA ASP A 16 -52.07 -20.51 45.31
C ASP A 16 -53.54 -20.85 44.95
N PRO A 17 -53.94 -22.12 44.90
CA PRO A 17 -55.28 -22.51 44.47
C PRO A 17 -56.23 -22.41 45.67
N GLY A 18 -56.53 -21.19 46.13
CA GLY A 18 -57.32 -21.07 47.35
C GLY A 18 -57.92 -19.71 47.71
N ARG A 19 -57.80 -18.65 46.90
CA ARG A 19 -58.36 -17.35 47.30
C ARG A 19 -59.00 -16.60 46.14
N GLN A 20 -60.32 -16.73 46.03
CA GLN A 20 -61.16 -15.84 45.24
C GLN A 20 -61.37 -14.52 45.99
N GLY A 21 -61.20 -13.40 45.28
CA GLY A 21 -61.65 -12.08 45.72
C GLY A 21 -60.59 -11.22 46.43
N GLY A 22 -60.28 -10.07 45.84
CA GLY A 22 -59.50 -9.00 46.48
C GLY A 22 -58.46 -8.40 45.55
N GLY A 23 -58.64 -7.13 45.18
CA GLY A 23 -57.81 -6.41 44.23
C GLY A 23 -56.32 -6.41 44.56
N TRP A 24 -55.51 -6.24 43.51
CA TRP A 24 -54.07 -6.06 43.62
C TRP A 24 -53.78 -4.76 44.38
N GLY A 25 -53.62 -4.88 45.70
CA GLY A 25 -53.14 -3.79 46.54
C GLY A 25 -51.74 -3.37 46.08
N GLY A 26 -51.54 -2.07 45.91
CA GLY A 26 -50.32 -1.44 45.37
C GLY A 26 -49.02 -1.74 46.11
N GLY A 27 -49.01 -2.60 47.12
CA GLY A 27 -47.81 -3.07 47.82
C GLY A 27 -46.98 -4.07 47.01
N GLY A 28 -47.60 -4.96 46.22
CA GLY A 28 -46.86 -5.99 45.46
C GLY A 28 -46.02 -5.40 44.31
N LEU A 29 -46.56 -4.39 43.64
CA LEU A 29 -45.86 -3.67 42.58
C LEU A 29 -44.73 -2.80 43.15
N LEU A 30 -44.93 -2.19 44.33
CA LEU A 30 -43.89 -1.42 45.01
C LEU A 30 -42.72 -2.31 45.46
N VAL A 31 -43.00 -3.51 46.00
CA VAL A 31 -41.95 -4.44 46.43
C VAL A 31 -41.17 -4.98 45.23
N ALA A 32 -41.84 -5.27 44.10
CA ALA A 32 -41.17 -5.68 42.87
C ALA A 32 -40.32 -4.55 42.25
N LEU A 33 -40.82 -3.32 42.24
CA LEU A 33 -40.08 -2.15 41.73
C LEU A 33 -38.89 -1.79 42.63
N LEU A 34 -39.04 -1.88 43.96
CA LEU A 34 -37.95 -1.65 44.91
C LEU A 34 -36.88 -2.75 44.81
N ALA A 35 -37.26 -4.01 44.57
CA ALA A 35 -36.29 -5.09 44.37
C ALA A 35 -35.47 -4.92 43.08
N VAL A 36 -36.10 -4.47 41.98
CA VAL A 36 -35.39 -4.16 40.73
C VAL A 36 -34.52 -2.90 40.89
N ALA A 37 -35.02 -1.86 41.56
CA ALA A 37 -34.24 -0.66 41.85
C ALA A 37 -33.01 -0.96 42.73
N PHE A 38 -33.14 -1.83 43.74
CA PHE A 38 -32.04 -2.24 44.60
C PHE A 38 -31.01 -3.12 43.87
N ALA A 39 -31.44 -4.00 42.97
CA ALA A 39 -30.54 -4.76 42.11
C ALA A 39 -29.76 -3.87 41.11
N VAL A 40 -30.41 -2.84 40.56
CA VAL A 40 -29.77 -1.84 39.69
C VAL A 40 -28.80 -0.94 40.48
N LEU A 41 -29.15 -0.54 41.70
CA LEU A 41 -28.29 0.26 42.60
C LEU A 41 -27.09 -0.51 43.15
N LEU A 42 -27.17 -1.84 43.29
CA LEU A 42 -26.02 -2.68 43.66
C LEU A 42 -25.10 -3.01 42.48
N LEU A 43 -25.61 -3.02 41.25
CA LEU A 43 -24.81 -3.27 40.04
C LEU A 43 -24.15 -1.99 39.48
N LEU A 44 -24.73 -0.81 39.72
CA LEU A 44 -24.18 0.48 39.30
C LEU A 44 -22.76 0.78 39.86
N PRO A 45 -22.44 0.53 41.15
CA PRO A 45 -21.07 0.73 41.63
C PRO A 45 -20.08 -0.33 41.09
N LEU A 46 -20.53 -1.52 40.66
CA LEU A 46 -19.66 -2.52 40.02
C LEU A 46 -19.27 -2.15 38.58
N VAL A 47 -20.21 -1.54 37.83
CA VAL A 47 -19.92 -1.00 36.50
C VAL A 47 -19.07 0.28 36.61
N VAL A 48 -19.35 1.13 37.60
CA VAL A 48 -18.55 2.36 37.82
C VAL A 48 -17.16 2.06 38.38
N ILE A 49 -16.96 1.01 39.19
CA ILE A 49 -15.61 0.57 39.62
C ILE A 49 -14.83 -0.06 38.46
N GLN A 50 -15.47 -0.80 37.54
CA GLN A 50 -14.80 -1.20 36.29
C GLN A 50 -14.37 0.01 35.43
N PHE A 51 -15.10 1.13 35.50
CA PHE A 51 -14.73 2.37 34.82
C PHE A 51 -13.76 3.27 35.61
N LEU A 52 -13.69 3.16 36.94
CA LEU A 52 -12.84 4.02 37.80
C LEU A 52 -11.54 3.34 38.29
N THR A 53 -11.41 2.01 38.25
CA THR A 53 -10.13 1.31 38.44
C THR A 53 -9.56 0.73 37.14
N GLY A 54 -10.34 0.70 36.05
CA GLY A 54 -9.86 0.34 34.70
C GLY A 54 -9.15 1.49 33.95
N GLY A 55 -9.01 2.66 34.58
CA GLY A 55 -8.54 3.89 33.94
C GLY A 55 -7.14 4.38 34.27
N MET A 56 -6.34 3.67 35.10
CA MET A 56 -5.05 4.24 35.54
C MET A 56 -3.91 3.26 35.82
N ILE A 57 -3.87 2.09 35.17
CA ILE A 57 -2.62 1.31 35.02
C ILE A 57 -2.63 0.69 33.62
N GLY A 58 -1.76 1.19 32.74
CA GLY A 58 -1.54 0.60 31.40
C GLY A 58 -2.00 1.42 30.19
N ARG A 59 -1.92 2.75 30.23
CA ARG A 59 -1.88 3.59 29.02
C ARG A 59 -0.57 4.36 28.93
N PHE A 60 0.53 3.62 28.98
CA PHE A 60 1.82 4.04 28.46
C PHE A 60 2.25 2.97 27.46
N GLY A 61 2.28 3.33 26.18
CA GLY A 61 2.66 2.44 25.09
C GLY A 61 1.54 2.11 24.10
N ALA A 62 0.87 3.12 23.53
CA ALA A 62 0.48 2.98 22.13
C ALA A 62 1.77 3.10 21.29
N GLN A 63 2.59 2.05 21.31
CA GLN A 63 3.56 1.85 20.24
C GLN A 63 2.75 1.49 18.99
N GLY A 64 3.10 2.11 17.86
CA GLY A 64 2.49 1.80 16.58
C GLY A 64 2.49 0.30 16.34
N GLU A 65 1.33 -0.24 16.00
CA GLU A 65 1.22 -1.63 15.57
C GLU A 65 2.19 -1.83 14.40
N ASP A 66 3.15 -2.75 14.56
CA ASP A 66 4.08 -3.11 13.50
C ASP A 66 3.28 -3.59 12.28
N PRO A 67 3.30 -2.87 11.13
CA PRO A 67 2.61 -3.31 9.92
C PRO A 67 3.09 -4.68 9.43
N TRP A 68 4.21 -5.18 9.97
CA TRP A 68 4.86 -6.45 9.65
C TRP A 68 4.62 -7.55 10.69
N ALA A 69 3.71 -7.35 11.66
CA ALA A 69 3.36 -8.36 12.65
C ALA A 69 2.93 -9.69 11.97
N CYS A 70 3.57 -10.79 12.36
CA CYS A 70 3.31 -12.12 11.84
C CYS A 70 1.94 -12.63 12.33
N GLY A 71 0.94 -12.59 11.44
CA GLY A 71 -0.44 -13.05 11.66
C GLY A 71 -1.27 -12.92 10.39
N ASP A 72 -2.48 -13.48 10.36
CA ASP A 72 -3.40 -13.39 9.22
C ASP A 72 -3.83 -11.93 9.01
N GLN A 73 -3.04 -11.18 8.24
CA GLN A 73 -3.33 -9.82 7.80
C GLN A 73 -4.56 -9.76 6.87
N GLY A 74 -5.18 -10.90 6.54
CA GLY A 74 -6.27 -11.02 5.58
C GLY A 74 -5.83 -10.70 4.15
N ALA A 75 -6.27 -11.49 3.17
CA ALA A 75 -6.08 -11.14 1.77
C ALA A 75 -7.02 -10.00 1.36
N SER A 76 -6.49 -8.92 0.79
CA SER A 76 -7.29 -7.87 0.14
C SER A 76 -8.09 -8.43 -1.04
N THR A 77 -9.13 -7.74 -1.48
CA THR A 77 -9.86 -8.11 -2.71
C THR A 77 -8.97 -8.06 -3.96
N THR A 78 -7.88 -7.29 -3.92
CA THR A 78 -6.84 -7.30 -4.95
C THR A 78 -6.04 -8.59 -4.89
N ALA A 79 -5.58 -9.01 -3.71
CA ALA A 79 -4.87 -10.29 -3.53
C ALA A 79 -5.72 -11.49 -3.98
N GLN A 80 -6.99 -11.54 -3.59
CA GLN A 80 -7.91 -12.64 -3.94
C GLN A 80 -8.14 -12.78 -5.45
N ARG A 81 -8.09 -11.68 -6.21
CA ARG A 81 -8.25 -11.68 -7.67
C ARG A 81 -6.95 -11.93 -8.41
N ASP A 82 -5.84 -11.44 -7.89
CA ASP A 82 -4.56 -11.40 -8.60
C ASP A 82 -3.74 -12.68 -8.37
N ILE A 83 -3.75 -13.25 -7.18
CA ILE A 83 -2.89 -14.38 -6.81
C ILE A 83 -3.58 -15.70 -7.18
N PRO A 84 -2.93 -16.61 -7.94
CA PRO A 84 -3.47 -17.94 -8.18
C PRO A 84 -3.74 -18.67 -6.85
N PRO A 85 -4.87 -19.41 -6.71
CA PRO A 85 -5.20 -20.09 -5.45
C PRO A 85 -4.10 -21.02 -4.92
N ASP A 86 -3.39 -21.72 -5.80
CA ASP A 86 -2.31 -22.62 -5.39
C ASP A 86 -1.07 -21.85 -4.90
N TYR A 87 -0.71 -20.75 -5.55
CA TYR A 87 0.34 -19.85 -5.06
C TYR A 87 -0.02 -19.22 -3.71
N MET A 88 -1.29 -18.83 -3.51
CA MET A 88 -1.74 -18.29 -2.23
C MET A 88 -1.54 -19.31 -1.09
N LYS A 89 -1.87 -20.59 -1.31
CA LYS A 89 -1.63 -21.64 -0.31
C LYS A 89 -0.14 -21.74 0.04
N LEU A 90 0.73 -21.70 -0.96
CA LEU A 90 2.18 -21.76 -0.78
C LEU A 90 2.74 -20.53 -0.04
N TYR A 91 2.27 -19.32 -0.36
CA TYR A 91 2.67 -18.11 0.36
C TYR A 91 2.26 -18.15 1.83
N LEU A 92 1.05 -18.62 2.14
CA LEU A 92 0.57 -18.76 3.51
C LEU A 92 1.36 -19.84 4.28
N ALA A 93 1.66 -20.96 3.63
CA ALA A 93 2.47 -22.05 4.21
C ALA A 93 3.91 -21.59 4.50
N ALA A 94 4.57 -20.96 3.53
CA ALA A 94 5.91 -20.40 3.69
C ALA A 94 5.93 -19.28 4.75
N SER A 95 4.92 -18.43 4.78
CA SER A 95 4.77 -17.38 5.79
C SER A 95 4.77 -17.97 7.20
N LYS A 96 3.95 -18.99 7.43
CA LYS A 96 3.88 -19.70 8.71
C LYS A 96 5.20 -20.38 9.07
N LYS A 97 5.90 -20.99 8.10
CA LYS A 97 7.16 -21.72 8.31
C LYS A 97 8.33 -20.79 8.67
N TYR A 98 8.47 -19.66 7.99
CA TYR A 98 9.64 -18.79 8.12
C TYR A 98 9.41 -17.53 8.95
N GLY A 99 8.17 -17.25 9.33
CA GLY A 99 7.80 -16.01 10.03
C GLY A 99 8.02 -14.78 9.15
N ILE A 100 7.71 -14.91 7.86
CA ILE A 100 7.74 -13.82 6.88
C ILE A 100 6.29 -13.45 6.56
N PRO A 101 5.88 -12.18 6.55
CA PRO A 101 4.53 -11.80 6.13
C PRO A 101 4.24 -12.32 4.72
N TRP A 102 3.16 -13.08 4.56
CA TRP A 102 2.77 -13.63 3.25
C TRP A 102 2.63 -12.57 2.15
N PRO A 103 2.20 -11.30 2.42
CA PRO A 103 2.14 -10.29 1.37
C PRO A 103 3.52 -9.94 0.80
N VAL A 104 4.59 -10.06 1.58
CA VAL A 104 5.97 -9.83 1.10
C VAL A 104 6.38 -10.94 0.15
N LEU A 105 6.14 -12.21 0.50
CA LEU A 105 6.43 -13.35 -0.37
C LEU A 105 5.62 -13.27 -1.68
N ALA A 106 4.34 -12.91 -1.59
CA ALA A 106 3.50 -12.66 -2.74
C ALA A 106 3.97 -11.45 -3.55
N GLY A 107 4.43 -10.38 -2.89
CA GLY A 107 5.02 -9.19 -3.54
C GLY A 107 6.23 -9.54 -4.38
N ILE A 108 7.16 -10.35 -3.84
CA ILE A 108 8.29 -10.89 -4.61
C ILE A 108 7.79 -11.69 -5.81
N GLY A 109 6.94 -12.70 -5.60
CA GLY A 109 6.46 -13.52 -6.73
C GLY A 109 5.69 -12.73 -7.79
N LYS A 110 5.00 -11.65 -7.40
CA LYS A 110 4.36 -10.72 -8.33
C LYS A 110 5.38 -9.94 -9.15
N VAL A 111 6.36 -9.33 -8.48
CA VAL A 111 7.41 -8.52 -9.12
C VAL A 111 8.30 -9.36 -10.03
N GLU A 112 8.66 -10.57 -9.61
CA GLU A 112 9.54 -11.44 -10.37
C GLU A 112 8.88 -11.97 -11.65
N THR A 113 7.68 -12.56 -11.54
CA THR A 113 7.11 -13.32 -12.67
C THR A 113 5.59 -13.27 -12.75
N ASN A 114 4.93 -12.34 -12.05
CA ASN A 114 3.48 -12.33 -11.94
C ASN A 114 2.91 -13.68 -11.44
N HIS A 115 3.51 -14.23 -10.38
CA HIS A 115 3.19 -15.54 -9.79
C HIS A 115 3.37 -16.70 -10.78
N GLY A 116 4.50 -16.74 -11.47
CA GLY A 116 4.86 -17.77 -12.45
C GLY A 116 4.13 -17.68 -13.79
N ARG A 117 3.26 -16.68 -14.00
CA ARG A 117 2.45 -16.55 -15.23
C ARG A 117 3.15 -15.79 -16.35
N SER A 118 4.26 -15.11 -16.06
CA SER A 118 5.05 -14.42 -17.06
C SER A 118 5.61 -15.41 -18.08
N GLN A 119 5.58 -15.03 -19.37
CA GLN A 119 6.18 -15.81 -20.46
C GLN A 119 7.62 -15.39 -20.77
N LEU A 120 8.22 -14.55 -19.92
CA LEU A 120 9.59 -14.09 -20.12
C LEU A 120 10.59 -15.25 -19.94
N PRO A 121 11.80 -15.16 -20.55
CA PRO A 121 12.83 -16.16 -20.39
C PRO A 121 13.16 -16.44 -18.92
N GLY A 122 13.43 -17.71 -18.60
CA GLY A 122 13.82 -18.15 -17.26
C GLY A 122 12.67 -18.47 -16.32
N VAL A 123 11.41 -18.20 -16.67
CA VAL A 123 10.27 -18.44 -15.75
C VAL A 123 9.91 -19.92 -15.65
N ALA A 124 9.61 -20.57 -16.79
CA ALA A 124 9.21 -21.97 -16.85
C ALA A 124 10.39 -22.93 -17.11
N SER A 125 11.46 -22.45 -17.74
CA SER A 125 12.68 -23.20 -18.01
C SER A 125 13.81 -22.26 -18.41
N GLY A 126 15.05 -22.76 -18.37
CA GLY A 126 16.25 -21.98 -18.69
C GLY A 126 16.48 -20.81 -17.73
N GLU A 127 17.30 -19.84 -18.13
CA GLU A 127 17.60 -18.67 -17.31
C GLU A 127 17.34 -17.38 -18.08
N ASN A 128 17.05 -16.31 -17.36
CA ASN A 128 17.06 -14.97 -17.92
C ASN A 128 18.51 -14.47 -18.13
N PHE A 129 18.68 -13.25 -18.66
CA PHE A 129 20.00 -12.67 -18.93
C PHE A 129 20.89 -12.48 -17.68
N ALA A 130 20.30 -12.50 -16.48
CA ALA A 130 20.98 -12.38 -15.20
C ALA A 130 21.25 -13.76 -14.53
N GLY A 131 20.97 -14.88 -15.23
CA GLY A 131 21.13 -16.23 -14.67
C GLY A 131 20.02 -16.63 -13.71
N ALA A 132 18.91 -15.89 -13.68
CA ALA A 132 17.79 -16.16 -12.78
C ALA A 132 16.78 -17.11 -13.40
N GLY A 133 16.27 -18.05 -12.60
CA GLY A 133 15.34 -19.09 -13.04
C GLY A 133 14.18 -19.34 -12.06
N GLY A 134 13.06 -19.83 -12.59
CA GLY A 134 11.87 -20.23 -11.84
C GLY A 134 10.89 -19.10 -11.52
N PRO A 135 9.75 -19.42 -10.90
CA PRO A 135 8.70 -18.44 -10.60
C PRO A 135 9.13 -17.36 -9.58
N MET A 136 10.18 -17.62 -8.81
CA MET A 136 10.76 -16.66 -7.86
C MET A 136 12.11 -16.09 -8.33
N GLN A 137 12.53 -16.39 -9.58
CA GLN A 137 13.74 -15.89 -10.25
C GLN A 137 15.01 -15.97 -9.40
N PHE A 138 15.30 -17.15 -8.86
CA PHE A 138 16.55 -17.38 -8.15
C PHE A 138 17.73 -17.46 -9.12
N ILE A 139 18.81 -16.72 -8.83
CA ILE A 139 20.12 -17.00 -9.44
C ILE A 139 20.72 -18.26 -8.82
N ALA A 140 21.55 -18.98 -9.58
CA ALA A 140 22.07 -20.29 -9.21
C ALA A 140 22.75 -20.31 -7.82
N ASP A 141 23.60 -19.31 -7.51
CA ASP A 141 24.30 -19.23 -6.22
C ASP A 141 23.36 -19.10 -5.04
N THR A 142 22.32 -18.27 -5.17
CA THR A 142 21.31 -18.11 -4.12
C THR A 142 20.44 -19.35 -3.99
N TRP A 143 20.13 -20.02 -5.10
CA TRP A 143 19.42 -21.30 -5.08
C TRP A 143 20.21 -22.38 -4.35
N ASN A 144 21.50 -22.53 -4.66
CA ASN A 144 22.38 -23.51 -4.03
C ASN A 144 22.45 -23.33 -2.50
N ARG A 145 22.33 -22.09 -2.02
CA ARG A 145 22.41 -21.77 -0.60
C ARG A 145 21.07 -21.84 0.13
N TYR A 146 19.98 -21.42 -0.51
CA TYR A 146 18.70 -21.21 0.16
C TYR A 146 17.56 -22.07 -0.37
N GLY A 147 17.77 -22.81 -1.46
CA GLY A 147 16.83 -23.77 -2.03
C GLY A 147 16.45 -24.84 -1.01
N VAL A 148 15.17 -25.15 -0.95
CA VAL A 148 14.58 -26.14 -0.04
C VAL A 148 13.68 -27.07 -0.83
N ASP A 149 13.64 -28.33 -0.41
CA ASP A 149 12.63 -29.30 -0.80
C ASP A 149 11.39 -28.96 0.02
N GLY A 150 10.47 -28.22 -0.59
CA GLY A 150 9.31 -27.62 0.04
C GLY A 150 8.13 -28.57 0.13
N ASN A 151 7.98 -29.45 -0.87
CA ASN A 151 6.91 -30.44 -0.97
C ASN A 151 7.29 -31.81 -0.36
N GLY A 152 8.57 -32.07 -0.10
CA GLY A 152 9.09 -33.30 0.50
C GLY A 152 9.23 -34.46 -0.48
N ASP A 153 9.35 -34.18 -1.78
CA ASP A 153 9.48 -35.21 -2.83
C ASP A 153 10.92 -35.75 -2.99
N GLY A 154 11.90 -35.13 -2.31
CA GLY A 154 13.30 -35.52 -2.32
C GLY A 154 14.16 -34.77 -3.34
N GLU A 155 13.58 -33.89 -4.15
CA GLU A 155 14.29 -33.03 -5.09
C GLU A 155 14.20 -31.56 -4.66
N LYS A 156 15.11 -30.73 -5.19
CA LYS A 156 15.07 -29.27 -5.01
C LYS A 156 15.00 -28.64 -6.39
N ASP A 157 13.81 -28.27 -6.82
CA ASP A 157 13.59 -27.67 -8.12
C ASP A 157 13.26 -26.18 -8.01
N ARG A 158 14.12 -25.31 -8.56
CA ARG A 158 13.87 -23.87 -8.57
C ARG A 158 12.68 -23.49 -9.46
N TYR A 159 12.25 -24.36 -10.36
CA TYR A 159 11.10 -24.12 -11.25
C TYR A 159 9.78 -24.62 -10.64
N ASP A 160 9.82 -25.47 -9.62
CA ASP A 160 8.64 -25.85 -8.86
C ASP A 160 8.27 -24.73 -7.87
N PRO A 161 7.08 -24.11 -7.97
CA PRO A 161 6.63 -23.14 -6.98
C PRO A 161 6.55 -23.71 -5.56
N GLU A 162 6.32 -25.02 -5.38
CA GLU A 162 6.27 -25.67 -4.08
C GLU A 162 7.63 -25.64 -3.35
N ASP A 163 8.73 -25.53 -4.09
CA ASP A 163 10.09 -25.38 -3.57
C ASP A 163 10.56 -23.92 -3.59
N ALA A 164 10.31 -23.21 -4.69
CA ALA A 164 10.79 -21.85 -4.91
C ALA A 164 10.21 -20.84 -3.90
N ILE A 165 8.93 -20.96 -3.55
CA ILE A 165 8.28 -20.04 -2.61
C ILE A 165 8.81 -20.22 -1.17
N PRO A 166 8.90 -21.44 -0.60
CA PRO A 166 9.53 -21.61 0.70
C PRO A 166 11.04 -21.32 0.66
N ALA A 167 11.75 -21.50 -0.45
CA ALA A 167 13.13 -21.05 -0.59
C ALA A 167 13.26 -19.52 -0.45
N ALA A 168 12.31 -18.75 -0.99
CA ALA A 168 12.27 -17.29 -0.80
C ALA A 168 12.03 -16.91 0.67
N GLY A 169 11.13 -17.62 1.35
CA GLY A 169 10.94 -17.48 2.80
C GLY A 169 12.22 -17.78 3.59
N ASN A 170 12.92 -18.86 3.26
CA ASN A 170 14.19 -19.25 3.85
C ASN A 170 15.27 -18.17 3.62
N TYR A 171 15.38 -17.67 2.40
CA TYR A 171 16.36 -16.65 2.04
C TYR A 171 16.12 -15.36 2.83
N LEU A 172 14.90 -14.82 2.81
CA LEU A 172 14.57 -13.61 3.55
C LEU A 172 14.84 -13.75 5.06
N LYS A 173 14.47 -14.91 5.63
CA LYS A 173 14.73 -15.21 7.05
C LYS A 173 16.23 -15.18 7.36
N ALA A 174 17.04 -15.84 6.53
CA ALA A 174 18.49 -15.85 6.67
C ALA A 174 19.11 -14.45 6.49
N SER A 175 18.50 -13.58 5.69
CA SER A 175 18.94 -12.20 5.49
C SER A 175 18.48 -11.22 6.58
N GLY A 176 17.70 -11.69 7.57
CA GLY A 176 17.34 -10.93 8.77
C GLY A 176 15.87 -10.53 8.87
N ALA A 177 15.00 -11.00 7.99
CA ALA A 177 13.56 -10.79 8.13
C ALA A 177 12.98 -11.64 9.30
N PRO A 178 11.90 -11.18 9.96
CA PRO A 178 11.15 -9.96 9.68
C PRO A 178 11.80 -8.69 10.26
N ALA A 179 12.70 -8.79 11.23
CA ALA A 179 13.27 -7.65 11.95
C ALA A 179 14.04 -6.65 11.05
N ARG A 180 14.57 -7.11 9.92
CA ARG A 180 15.28 -6.30 8.93
C ARG A 180 14.73 -6.57 7.52
N MET A 181 13.41 -6.43 7.36
CA MET A 181 12.69 -6.77 6.12
C MET A 181 13.29 -6.10 4.88
N GLU A 182 13.52 -4.78 4.92
CA GLU A 182 14.09 -4.04 3.78
C GLU A 182 15.47 -4.55 3.37
N ARG A 183 16.34 -4.81 4.36
CA ARG A 183 17.67 -5.37 4.11
C ARG A 183 17.58 -6.79 3.56
N ALA A 184 16.60 -7.57 4.00
CA ALA A 184 16.40 -8.93 3.50
C ALA A 184 15.92 -8.93 2.04
N ILE A 185 14.99 -8.05 1.68
CA ILE A 185 14.53 -7.89 0.30
C ILE A 185 15.66 -7.32 -0.58
N PHE A 186 16.46 -6.38 -0.05
CA PHE A 186 17.65 -5.89 -0.75
C PHE A 186 18.70 -6.99 -0.96
N ALA A 187 18.88 -7.90 0.01
CA ALA A 187 19.74 -9.06 -0.19
C ALA A 187 19.21 -9.96 -1.32
N TYR A 188 17.89 -10.11 -1.42
CA TYR A 188 17.23 -10.85 -2.50
C TYR A 188 17.56 -10.28 -3.88
N ASN A 189 17.44 -8.96 -4.04
CA ASN A 189 17.80 -8.23 -5.24
C ASN A 189 18.37 -6.87 -4.81
N HIS A 190 19.66 -6.61 -5.12
CA HIS A 190 20.48 -5.49 -4.61
C HIS A 190 20.09 -4.12 -5.20
N ALA A 191 18.78 -3.88 -5.28
CA ALA A 191 18.14 -2.76 -5.91
C ALA A 191 17.15 -2.14 -4.92
N THR A 192 17.35 -0.87 -4.59
CA THR A 192 16.41 -0.13 -3.72
C THR A 192 15.02 0.02 -4.35
N TRP A 193 14.93 0.19 -5.68
CA TRP A 193 13.65 0.22 -6.39
C TRP A 193 12.91 -1.12 -6.33
N TYR A 194 13.63 -2.25 -6.30
CA TYR A 194 13.03 -3.57 -6.17
C TYR A 194 12.41 -3.74 -4.78
N VAL A 195 13.14 -3.31 -3.75
CA VAL A 195 12.62 -3.26 -2.38
C VAL A 195 11.33 -2.44 -2.33
N ASP A 196 11.30 -1.28 -2.99
CA ASP A 196 10.10 -0.43 -3.05
C ASP A 196 8.94 -1.13 -3.78
N MET A 197 9.19 -1.75 -4.93
CA MET A 197 8.17 -2.49 -5.69
C MET A 197 7.57 -3.63 -4.88
N VAL A 198 8.40 -4.43 -4.20
CA VAL A 198 7.96 -5.57 -3.39
C VAL A 198 7.12 -5.09 -2.21
N LEU A 199 7.57 -4.07 -1.48
CA LEU A 199 6.88 -3.58 -0.29
C LEU A 199 5.56 -2.87 -0.65
N ASP A 200 5.54 -2.12 -1.75
CA ASP A 200 4.32 -1.51 -2.28
C ASP A 200 3.30 -2.58 -2.70
N GLN A 201 3.75 -3.59 -3.43
CA GLN A 201 2.89 -4.71 -3.84
C GLN A 201 2.39 -5.52 -2.64
N ALA A 202 3.24 -5.74 -1.63
CA ALA A 202 2.86 -6.36 -0.37
C ALA A 202 1.78 -5.53 0.36
N GLY A 203 1.93 -4.21 0.38
CA GLY A 203 0.93 -3.29 0.93
C GLY A 203 -0.44 -3.41 0.26
N ARG A 204 -0.49 -3.62 -1.06
CA ARG A 204 -1.75 -3.85 -1.80
C ARG A 204 -2.40 -5.18 -1.48
N TYR A 205 -1.59 -6.20 -1.19
CA TYR A 205 -2.08 -7.54 -0.90
C TYR A 205 -2.59 -7.69 0.53
N ALA A 206 -2.00 -6.95 1.48
CA ALA A 206 -2.54 -6.86 2.83
C ALA A 206 -3.95 -6.23 2.83
N LYS A 207 -4.89 -6.81 3.58
CA LYS A 207 -6.20 -6.18 3.83
C LYS A 207 -5.95 -4.85 4.56
N ALA A 208 -6.72 -3.82 4.20
CA ALA A 208 -6.55 -2.43 4.66
C ALA A 208 -6.17 -2.32 6.15
N GLY A 209 -4.87 -2.22 6.38
CA GLY A 209 -4.19 -2.21 7.68
C GLY A 209 -2.82 -1.55 7.58
N VAL A 210 -2.23 -1.46 6.37
CA VAL A 210 -1.19 -0.48 6.08
C VAL A 210 -1.87 0.89 5.92
N LYS A 211 -2.19 1.54 7.04
CA LYS A 211 -2.24 3.00 7.02
C LYS A 211 -0.84 3.44 6.64
N SER A 212 -0.69 4.21 5.56
CA SER A 212 0.55 4.92 5.31
C SER A 212 0.79 5.86 6.50
N VAL A 213 1.53 5.39 7.49
CA VAL A 213 2.07 6.23 8.55
C VAL A 213 3.09 7.11 7.85
N LEU A 214 2.68 8.28 7.36
CA LEU A 214 3.48 9.50 7.17
C LEU A 214 2.54 10.66 6.75
N THR A 215 1.54 10.96 7.57
CA THR A 215 1.01 12.34 7.63
C THR A 215 1.90 13.09 8.61
N ASP A 216 2.95 13.73 8.09
CA ASP A 216 3.47 14.98 8.65
C ASP A 216 4.49 15.57 7.69
N SER A 217 4.01 16.56 6.93
CA SER A 217 4.69 17.77 6.46
C SER A 217 4.08 18.15 5.11
N ALA A 218 2.87 18.72 5.16
CA ALA A 218 2.54 19.76 4.21
C ALA A 218 3.55 20.89 4.46
N VAL A 219 4.66 20.88 3.72
CA VAL A 219 5.51 22.07 3.61
C VAL A 219 4.66 23.08 2.82
N CYS A 220 3.97 23.95 3.55
CA CYS A 220 3.29 25.10 2.96
C CYS A 220 4.35 26.01 2.34
N ASP A 221 4.06 26.46 1.12
CA ASP A 221 4.65 27.60 0.43
C ASP A 221 6.18 27.60 0.26
N GLU A 222 6.63 26.95 -0.82
CA GLU A 222 7.82 27.44 -1.52
C GLU A 222 7.36 28.44 -2.60
N ASP A 223 8.06 29.57 -2.70
CA ASP A 223 7.88 30.59 -3.73
C ASP A 223 7.93 29.96 -5.13
N LEU A 224 6.77 29.75 -5.75
CA LEU A 224 6.65 29.36 -7.17
C LEU A 224 6.63 30.59 -8.06
N ALA A 225 7.54 31.53 -7.79
CA ALA A 225 7.71 32.72 -8.59
C ALA A 225 7.99 32.31 -10.05
N GLY A 226 7.11 32.72 -10.97
CA GLY A 226 7.28 32.50 -12.41
C GLY A 226 6.44 31.40 -13.05
N VAL A 227 5.45 30.81 -12.36
CA VAL A 227 4.42 29.97 -13.02
C VAL A 227 3.46 30.88 -13.82
N PRO A 228 3.34 30.71 -15.16
CA PRO A 228 2.42 31.51 -15.97
C PRO A 228 0.95 31.20 -15.66
N GLU A 229 0.08 32.20 -15.83
CA GLU A 229 -1.38 32.00 -15.81
C GLU A 229 -1.86 31.09 -16.97
N GLY A 230 -3.12 30.64 -16.90
CA GLY A 230 -3.75 29.80 -17.92
C GLY A 230 -3.37 28.32 -17.80
N VAL A 231 -3.28 27.63 -18.93
CA VAL A 231 -3.12 26.15 -18.99
C VAL A 231 -1.91 25.67 -18.17
N VAL A 232 -0.79 26.39 -18.19
CA VAL A 232 0.40 26.01 -17.41
C VAL A 232 0.15 26.18 -15.91
N GLY A 233 -0.47 27.28 -15.50
CA GLY A 233 -0.82 27.53 -14.10
C GLY A 233 -1.79 26.49 -13.55
N ASP A 234 -2.87 26.20 -14.29
CA ASP A 234 -3.88 25.20 -13.89
C ASP A 234 -3.26 23.80 -13.74
N LEU A 235 -2.40 23.40 -14.68
CA LEU A 235 -1.66 22.15 -14.67
C LEU A 235 -0.79 22.03 -13.42
N VAL A 236 0.03 23.05 -13.15
CA VAL A 236 0.97 23.08 -12.03
C VAL A 236 0.19 23.11 -10.71
N ALA A 237 -0.86 23.92 -10.61
CA ALA A 237 -1.75 23.97 -9.45
C ALA A 237 -2.40 22.62 -9.16
N ARG A 238 -2.87 21.90 -10.19
CA ARG A 238 -3.42 20.55 -10.04
C ARG A 238 -2.41 19.60 -9.44
N ALA A 239 -1.18 19.59 -9.94
CA ALA A 239 -0.15 18.70 -9.43
C ALA A 239 0.18 19.04 -7.96
N LEU A 240 0.37 20.32 -7.64
CA LEU A 240 0.67 20.80 -6.29
C LEU A 240 -0.43 20.51 -5.27
N ALA A 241 -1.69 20.46 -5.70
CA ALA A 241 -2.81 20.03 -4.86
C ALA A 241 -2.73 18.54 -4.46
N GLN A 242 -1.86 17.74 -5.07
CA GLN A 242 -1.65 16.34 -4.72
C GLN A 242 -0.59 16.14 -3.64
N ARG A 243 0.10 17.20 -3.19
CA ARG A 243 1.12 17.10 -2.13
C ARG A 243 0.54 16.45 -0.87
N GLY A 244 1.36 15.64 -0.20
CA GLY A 244 0.95 14.88 0.98
C GLY A 244 0.25 13.55 0.65
N LYS A 245 -0.18 13.31 -0.59
CA LYS A 245 -0.76 12.03 -0.99
C LYS A 245 0.31 10.95 -1.13
N PRO A 246 0.01 9.68 -0.79
CA PRO A 246 0.99 8.60 -0.84
C PRO A 246 1.44 8.26 -2.27
N TYR A 247 2.67 7.78 -2.37
CA TYR A 247 3.14 7.10 -3.57
C TYR A 247 2.56 5.68 -3.61
N VAL A 248 2.01 5.28 -4.77
CA VAL A 248 1.54 3.91 -5.03
C VAL A 248 1.82 3.55 -6.49
N TRP A 249 2.63 2.52 -6.75
CA TRP A 249 3.06 2.11 -8.10
C TRP A 249 1.90 1.86 -9.11
N GLY A 250 1.85 2.54 -10.24
CA GLY A 250 0.72 2.41 -11.17
C GLY A 250 -0.53 3.22 -10.79
N ALA A 251 -0.57 3.92 -9.65
CA ALA A 251 -1.71 4.78 -9.30
C ALA A 251 -1.77 6.07 -10.13
N THR A 252 -2.98 6.54 -10.42
CA THR A 252 -3.26 7.76 -11.23
C THR A 252 -4.20 8.74 -10.53
N GLY A 253 -4.34 8.62 -9.21
CA GLY A 253 -5.28 9.39 -8.41
C GLY A 253 -6.65 8.71 -8.19
N PRO A 254 -7.55 9.35 -7.43
CA PRO A 254 -7.32 10.63 -6.75
C PRO A 254 -6.56 10.49 -5.43
N ASP A 255 -6.51 9.30 -4.82
CA ASP A 255 -6.02 9.13 -3.45
C ASP A 255 -4.51 8.86 -3.34
N ALA A 256 -3.89 8.41 -4.44
CA ALA A 256 -2.46 8.09 -4.50
C ALA A 256 -1.94 8.20 -5.94
N PHE A 257 -0.63 8.36 -6.10
CA PHE A 257 0.01 8.54 -7.40
C PHE A 257 1.33 7.78 -7.51
N ASP A 258 1.69 7.26 -8.68
CA ASP A 258 3.10 7.04 -9.02
C ASP A 258 3.65 8.24 -9.81
N CYS A 259 4.93 8.16 -10.20
CA CYS A 259 5.64 9.25 -10.86
C CYS A 259 4.92 9.76 -12.12
N SER A 260 4.68 8.88 -13.09
CA SER A 260 4.03 9.22 -14.36
C SER A 260 2.52 9.41 -14.21
N GLY A 261 1.89 8.83 -13.19
CA GLY A 261 0.48 8.97 -12.85
C GLY A 261 0.14 10.34 -12.29
N LEU A 262 1.03 10.94 -11.48
CA LEU A 262 0.91 12.33 -11.04
C LEU A 262 0.92 13.30 -12.23
N VAL A 263 1.88 13.12 -13.15
CA VAL A 263 1.98 13.92 -14.37
C VAL A 263 0.75 13.72 -15.27
N TYR A 264 0.31 12.47 -15.41
CA TYR A 264 -0.86 12.11 -16.21
C TYR A 264 -2.14 12.79 -15.69
N ASP A 265 -2.38 12.80 -14.38
CA ASP A 265 -3.52 13.49 -13.77
C ASP A 265 -3.45 15.01 -13.95
N ALA A 266 -2.26 15.60 -13.74
CA ALA A 266 -2.04 17.03 -13.94
C ALA A 266 -2.42 17.45 -15.37
N TYR A 267 -1.87 16.79 -16.39
CA TYR A 267 -2.16 17.09 -17.79
C TYR A 267 -3.63 16.84 -18.16
N ARG A 268 -4.25 15.79 -17.60
CA ARG A 268 -5.67 15.53 -17.82
C ARG A 268 -6.58 16.62 -17.28
N SER A 269 -6.20 17.27 -16.17
CA SER A 269 -7.00 18.36 -15.60
C SER A 269 -7.15 19.56 -16.55
N VAL A 270 -6.21 19.73 -17.48
CA VAL A 270 -6.25 20.79 -18.49
C VAL A 270 -6.71 20.29 -19.86
N GLY A 271 -7.26 19.08 -19.94
CA GLY A 271 -7.78 18.48 -21.17
C GLY A 271 -6.74 17.80 -22.05
N VAL A 272 -5.54 17.53 -21.54
CA VAL A 272 -4.47 16.86 -22.28
C VAL A 272 -4.26 15.44 -21.77
N THR A 273 -4.35 14.46 -22.66
CA THR A 273 -3.99 13.08 -22.37
C THR A 273 -2.57 12.81 -22.85
N LEU A 274 -1.67 12.56 -21.89
CA LEU A 274 -0.35 12.01 -22.16
C LEU A 274 -0.38 10.47 -22.05
N PRO A 275 0.63 9.76 -22.58
CA PRO A 275 0.82 8.35 -22.28
C PRO A 275 0.94 8.10 -20.76
N ARG A 276 0.45 6.94 -20.31
CA ARG A 276 0.43 6.60 -18.89
C ARG A 276 1.83 6.40 -18.30
N THR A 277 2.78 5.91 -19.08
CA THR A 277 4.08 5.46 -18.57
C THR A 277 5.16 6.53 -18.71
N THR A 278 6.17 6.50 -17.84
CA THR A 278 7.33 7.40 -17.86
C THR A 278 8.02 7.40 -19.23
N PHE A 279 8.31 6.22 -19.79
CA PHE A 279 8.94 6.08 -21.11
C PHE A 279 8.03 6.57 -22.25
N GLY A 280 6.70 6.47 -22.10
CA GLY A 280 5.76 7.00 -23.09
C GLY A 280 5.65 8.53 -23.04
N GLN A 281 5.84 9.13 -21.85
CA GLN A 281 5.86 10.59 -21.68
C GLN A 281 7.16 11.21 -22.20
N TRP A 282 8.27 10.47 -22.17
CA TRP A 282 9.58 10.93 -22.61
C TRP A 282 9.65 11.52 -24.04
N PRO A 283 9.05 10.89 -25.08
CA PRO A 283 9.02 11.45 -26.43
C PRO A 283 7.97 12.55 -26.63
N MET A 284 7.18 12.91 -25.60
CA MET A 284 6.12 13.91 -25.74
C MET A 284 6.69 15.33 -25.77
N GLY A 285 6.97 15.81 -26.98
CA GLY A 285 7.39 17.18 -27.25
C GLY A 285 8.90 17.33 -27.51
N PRO A 286 9.35 18.54 -27.84
CA PRO A 286 10.76 18.81 -28.05
C PRO A 286 11.55 18.68 -26.74
N LYS A 287 12.80 18.23 -26.85
CA LYS A 287 13.76 18.23 -25.75
C LYS A 287 14.11 19.66 -25.38
N VAL A 288 14.16 19.93 -24.08
CA VAL A 288 14.49 21.26 -23.56
C VAL A 288 15.93 21.25 -23.07
N PRO A 289 16.77 22.19 -23.53
CA PRO A 289 18.13 22.35 -23.00
C PRO A 289 18.09 22.66 -21.50
N GLU A 290 19.07 22.14 -20.76
CA GLU A 290 19.21 22.42 -19.34
C GLU A 290 19.31 23.93 -19.06
N GLY A 291 18.61 24.42 -18.05
CA GLY A 291 18.46 25.82 -17.71
C GLY A 291 17.45 26.59 -18.58
N LYS A 292 16.77 25.92 -19.52
CA LYS A 292 15.68 26.48 -20.34
C LYS A 292 14.33 25.82 -20.06
N GLU A 293 14.29 24.90 -19.12
CA GLU A 293 13.06 24.31 -18.61
C GLU A 293 12.21 25.37 -17.91
N GLN A 294 10.91 25.24 -18.07
CA GLN A 294 9.91 26.14 -17.50
C GLN A 294 8.83 25.32 -16.79
N PRO A 295 8.04 25.94 -15.90
CA PRO A 295 6.88 25.28 -15.32
C PRO A 295 6.00 24.61 -16.39
N GLY A 296 5.60 23.38 -16.13
CA GLY A 296 4.88 22.53 -17.07
C GLY A 296 5.75 21.58 -17.90
N ASP A 297 7.06 21.82 -18.03
CA ASP A 297 7.98 20.85 -18.62
C ASP A 297 8.12 19.61 -17.71
N LEU A 298 8.57 18.49 -18.29
CA LEU A 298 8.83 17.26 -17.54
C LEU A 298 10.33 17.02 -17.46
N VAL A 299 10.79 16.53 -16.31
CA VAL A 299 12.18 16.16 -16.04
C VAL A 299 12.27 14.66 -15.74
N PHE A 300 13.25 13.99 -16.33
CA PHE A 300 13.36 12.52 -16.31
C PHE A 300 14.68 12.07 -15.69
N PHE A 301 14.66 10.89 -15.06
CA PHE A 301 15.82 10.32 -14.37
C PHE A 301 15.99 8.83 -14.65
N ASN A 302 17.22 8.36 -14.52
CA ASN A 302 17.50 6.95 -14.33
C ASN A 302 16.99 6.55 -12.92
N SER A 303 16.28 5.42 -12.82
CA SER A 303 15.73 4.96 -11.54
C SER A 303 15.77 3.42 -11.38
N GLY A 304 16.72 2.75 -12.05
CA GLY A 304 16.95 1.31 -11.91
C GLY A 304 17.54 0.62 -13.15
N PRO A 305 17.87 -0.68 -13.08
CA PRO A 305 18.24 -1.54 -14.19
C PRO A 305 17.24 -1.48 -15.33
N GLY A 306 17.76 -1.48 -16.56
CA GLY A 306 16.96 -1.31 -17.77
C GLY A 306 16.47 0.12 -18.00
N THR A 307 16.76 1.06 -17.10
CA THR A 307 16.44 2.47 -17.30
C THR A 307 17.67 3.26 -17.76
N GLY A 308 17.45 4.26 -18.60
CA GLY A 308 18.51 5.00 -19.28
C GLY A 308 17.95 6.04 -20.24
N PRO A 309 18.79 6.63 -21.11
CA PRO A 309 18.40 7.72 -22.01
C PRO A 309 17.17 7.42 -22.89
N ASP A 310 16.96 6.16 -23.27
CA ASP A 310 15.84 5.71 -24.12
C ASP A 310 14.67 5.11 -23.34
N ASN A 311 14.85 4.88 -22.03
CA ASN A 311 13.84 4.28 -21.15
C ASN A 311 13.93 4.88 -19.74
N PRO A 312 13.50 6.12 -19.51
CA PRO A 312 13.62 6.76 -18.20
C PRO A 312 12.80 6.03 -17.14
N GLY A 313 13.36 5.93 -15.93
CA GLY A 313 12.74 5.20 -14.81
C GLY A 313 11.85 6.07 -13.92
N HIS A 314 12.10 7.38 -13.89
CA HIS A 314 11.32 8.33 -13.08
C HIS A 314 11.06 9.62 -13.83
N VAL A 315 9.94 10.27 -13.51
CA VAL A 315 9.54 11.57 -14.05
C VAL A 315 9.00 12.46 -12.93
N GLY A 316 9.32 13.75 -13.02
CA GLY A 316 8.66 14.80 -12.26
C GLY A 316 8.17 15.92 -13.17
N LEU A 317 7.26 16.74 -12.64
CA LEU A 317 6.75 17.94 -13.31
C LEU A 317 7.51 19.16 -12.81
N VAL A 318 8.15 19.91 -13.71
CA VAL A 318 8.83 21.17 -13.37
C VAL A 318 7.77 22.17 -12.91
N VAL A 319 7.97 22.74 -11.72
CA VAL A 319 7.08 23.74 -11.12
C VAL A 319 7.77 25.08 -10.89
N GLY A 320 9.09 25.13 -11.04
CA GLY A 320 9.90 26.34 -10.90
C GLY A 320 11.37 26.04 -11.21
N LYS A 321 12.22 27.07 -11.16
CA LYS A 321 13.65 26.91 -11.40
C LYS A 321 14.25 25.91 -10.40
N ASN A 322 14.92 24.88 -10.90
CA ASN A 322 15.49 23.77 -10.13
C ASN A 322 14.48 22.98 -9.30
N LYS A 323 13.16 23.18 -9.49
CA LYS A 323 12.10 22.59 -8.65
C LYS A 323 11.12 21.77 -9.47
N MET A 324 10.80 20.59 -8.96
CA MET A 324 9.74 19.76 -9.51
C MET A 324 8.85 19.22 -8.41
N ILE A 325 7.60 18.91 -8.76
CA ILE A 325 6.77 18.03 -7.96
C ILE A 325 6.91 16.59 -8.46
N GLU A 326 7.08 15.66 -7.53
CA GLU A 326 7.25 14.25 -7.85
C GLU A 326 6.50 13.35 -6.86
N ALA A 327 6.06 12.20 -7.37
CA ALA A 327 5.76 11.01 -6.57
C ALA A 327 6.88 10.01 -6.88
N ARG A 328 7.90 9.91 -6.02
CA ARG A 328 9.11 9.15 -6.37
C ARG A 328 9.04 7.67 -6.04
N CYS A 329 8.77 7.36 -4.77
CA CYS A 329 8.73 5.99 -4.28
C CYS A 329 8.01 5.95 -2.92
N THR A 330 7.55 4.78 -2.50
CA THR A 330 6.82 4.59 -1.23
C THR A 330 7.62 5.08 -0.03
N ARG A 331 8.93 4.80 0.01
CA ARG A 331 9.82 5.22 1.11
C ARG A 331 10.38 6.64 0.97
N CYS A 332 10.21 7.25 -0.19
CA CYS A 332 10.65 8.62 -0.46
C CYS A 332 9.74 9.66 0.22
N GLY A 333 8.63 9.19 0.78
CA GLY A 333 7.58 10.02 1.36
C GLY A 333 6.46 10.31 0.37
N PRO A 334 5.47 11.10 0.79
CA PRO A 334 4.34 11.46 -0.07
C PRO A 334 4.78 12.32 -1.26
N VAL A 335 3.84 12.55 -2.18
CA VAL A 335 3.96 13.57 -3.23
C VAL A 335 4.45 14.87 -2.60
N LYS A 336 5.54 15.40 -3.14
CA LYS A 336 6.17 16.61 -2.61
C LYS A 336 6.94 17.35 -3.68
N THR A 337 7.17 18.63 -3.42
CA THR A 337 8.13 19.41 -4.20
C THR A 337 9.54 19.03 -3.76
N THR A 338 10.43 18.82 -4.72
CA THR A 338 11.85 18.54 -4.50
C THR A 338 12.68 19.35 -5.47
N THR A 339 13.98 19.45 -5.19
CA THR A 339 14.93 19.94 -6.18
C THR A 339 15.32 18.82 -7.16
N TYR A 340 15.53 19.17 -8.42
CA TYR A 340 16.21 18.31 -9.41
C TYR A 340 17.68 18.72 -9.62
N GLU A 341 18.14 19.76 -8.94
CA GLU A 341 19.55 20.16 -8.92
C GLU A 341 20.40 19.05 -8.29
N ASN A 342 21.56 18.76 -8.88
CA ASN A 342 22.48 17.70 -8.45
C ASN A 342 21.85 16.30 -8.38
N ARG A 343 20.84 16.02 -9.22
CA ARG A 343 20.20 14.70 -9.34
C ARG A 343 20.42 14.01 -10.69
N ASP A 344 21.33 14.53 -11.49
CA ASP A 344 21.69 14.04 -12.82
C ASP A 344 20.48 13.67 -13.69
N PRO A 345 19.64 14.66 -14.08
CA PRO A 345 18.53 14.39 -14.99
C PRO A 345 19.02 13.80 -16.31
N LEU A 346 18.29 12.82 -16.84
CA LEU A 346 18.46 12.35 -18.23
C LEU A 346 18.10 13.44 -19.23
N GLY A 347 17.20 14.34 -18.85
CA GLY A 347 16.86 15.53 -19.60
C GLY A 347 15.41 15.96 -19.40
N PHE A 348 15.01 16.93 -20.21
CA PHE A 348 13.73 17.61 -20.11
C PHE A 348 12.94 17.51 -21.42
N THR A 349 11.61 17.47 -21.34
CA THR A 349 10.73 17.55 -22.52
C THR A 349 9.60 18.54 -22.29
N ARG A 350 9.07 19.12 -23.37
CA ARG A 350 7.96 20.09 -23.35
C ARG A 350 6.69 19.55 -24.02
N PRO A 351 5.84 18.80 -23.31
CA PRO A 351 4.65 18.20 -23.91
C PRO A 351 3.67 19.21 -24.51
N LEU A 352 3.52 20.39 -23.90
CA LEU A 352 2.62 21.44 -24.42
C LEU A 352 3.02 21.96 -25.81
N ALA A 353 4.27 21.76 -26.24
CA ALA A 353 4.71 22.10 -27.60
C ALA A 353 4.47 20.96 -28.61
N HIS A 354 4.05 19.77 -28.17
CA HIS A 354 3.80 18.64 -29.05
C HIS A 354 2.54 18.86 -29.92
N PRO A 355 2.56 18.59 -31.24
CA PRO A 355 1.43 18.85 -32.13
C PRO A 355 0.11 18.19 -31.68
N ASN A 356 0.16 16.94 -31.20
CA ASN A 356 -1.04 16.24 -30.72
C ASN A 356 -1.59 16.85 -29.42
N VAL A 357 -0.75 17.50 -28.62
CA VAL A 357 -1.17 18.17 -27.39
C VAL A 357 -1.83 19.50 -27.73
N LYS A 358 -1.25 20.27 -28.65
CA LYS A 358 -1.87 21.51 -29.16
C LYS A 358 -3.29 21.27 -29.69
N ARG A 359 -3.48 20.24 -30.51
CA ARG A 359 -4.82 19.86 -31.01
C ARG A 359 -5.82 19.45 -29.92
N GLN A 360 -5.35 18.91 -28.80
CA GLN A 360 -6.23 18.61 -27.66
C GLN A 360 -6.69 19.89 -26.95
N LEU A 361 -5.79 20.86 -26.79
CA LEU A 361 -6.10 22.14 -26.19
C LEU A 361 -7.04 22.98 -27.07
N GLU A 362 -6.81 23.00 -28.40
CA GLU A 362 -7.69 23.68 -29.37
C GLU A 362 -9.13 23.16 -29.27
N ARG A 363 -9.32 21.83 -29.30
CA ARG A 363 -10.65 21.21 -29.14
C ARG A 363 -11.34 21.54 -27.81
N ARG A 364 -10.57 21.73 -26.73
CA ARG A 364 -11.11 22.13 -25.44
C ARG A 364 -11.67 23.56 -25.49
N VAL A 365 -10.97 24.46 -26.17
CA VAL A 365 -11.41 25.86 -26.33
C VAL A 365 -12.68 25.92 -27.18
N GLU A 366 -12.75 25.15 -28.27
CA GLU A 366 -13.94 25.03 -29.11
C GLU A 366 -15.15 24.51 -28.30
N ALA A 367 -14.97 23.43 -27.55
CA ALA A 367 -16.04 22.85 -26.73
C ALA A 367 -16.49 23.72 -25.53
N ALA A 368 -15.74 24.77 -25.18
CA ALA A 368 -16.11 25.73 -24.13
C ALA A 368 -16.79 26.99 -24.68
N ALA A 369 -16.79 27.16 -26.01
CA ALA A 369 -17.45 28.27 -26.70
C ALA A 369 -18.88 27.94 -27.15
N ASP A 370 -19.23 26.65 -27.19
CA ASP A 370 -20.58 26.10 -27.37
C ASP A 370 -21.30 25.95 -26.03
#